data_AF-A0A562WLC9-F1
#
_entry.id   AF-A0A562WLC9-F1
#
_cell.length_a   1.000
_cell.length_b   1.000
_cell.length_c   1.000
_cell.angle_alpha   90.00
_cell.angle_beta   90.00
_cell.angle_gamma   90.00
#
_symmetry.space_group_name_H-M   'P 1'
#
loop_
_entity.id
_entity.type
_entity.pdbx_description
1 polymer ?
#
loop_
_entity_poly.entity_id
_entity_poly.type
_entity_poly.pdbx_seq_one_letter_code
_entity_poly.pdbx_strand_id
1 'polypeptide(L)'
;MLAVSVLPLFADDDTSVTLGPVADTTATQVVQDGDNSVKSTLASCPRLCDRNPNGRRDALLEFDVTALPAGAWDIRATLRVHAWQPFTAQVFAHFAGGPADFAGGWTERPSLGPALDGVSEVGKGHNEWDVSEAVTGNGSYTFALTQQTHHTRIYWASQDNSRTELRPQLVLTYRDGGRPAPSPSRTTTAPKPSPSRTTAEPTPAPTTVKPSPSVSVSRSPASPTPAPPGQVPGWRMVWNDEFNGDAVNRAKWNLRTGEARDVDKGCNVDSPENTFVSGGVLTLRALRQTAQCSSQTRQYTQSYLDTIGRHSWTYGRFEMRAESPNGPYDSRGLWPAFWLRPEDGGRGEIDVVELPGGNQYYRAATQAIFYDYTPVKQDQRWTFPDGGYPGDGFHTYTTEWEPDAIRWYIDGRKVYERNRATTPWFDEVFHKPYNLRLNFQVGGWLGDPDGGTVFPADFRVDYIRVWQR
;
A
#
# COMPACT_ATOMS: atom_id res chain seq x y z
N MET A 1 -56.93 43.80 -30.67
CA MET A 1 -55.94 42.73 -30.95
C MET A 1 -54.71 43.03 -30.12
N LEU A 2 -54.48 42.28 -29.05
CA LEU A 2 -53.26 42.38 -28.24
C LEU A 2 -52.18 41.50 -28.89
N ALA A 3 -51.09 42.11 -29.32
CA ALA A 3 -49.91 41.40 -29.81
C ALA A 3 -49.16 40.84 -28.60
N VAL A 4 -49.21 39.52 -28.42
CA VAL A 4 -48.39 38.79 -27.46
C VAL A 4 -47.00 38.66 -28.05
N SER A 5 -46.04 39.40 -27.49
CA SER A 5 -44.61 39.21 -27.78
C SER A 5 -44.14 37.99 -27.00
N VAL A 6 -43.93 36.87 -27.69
CA VAL A 6 -43.27 35.70 -27.13
C VAL A 6 -41.77 35.97 -27.14
N LEU A 7 -41.23 36.38 -25.99
CA LEU A 7 -39.78 36.35 -25.75
C LEU A 7 -39.35 34.87 -25.72
N PRO A 8 -38.36 34.45 -26.53
CA PRO A 8 -37.76 33.15 -26.34
C PRO A 8 -37.00 33.18 -25.00
N LEU A 9 -37.47 32.36 -24.06
CA LEU A 9 -36.71 32.01 -22.87
C LEU A 9 -35.59 31.09 -23.35
N PHE A 10 -34.42 31.65 -23.68
CA PHE A 10 -33.22 30.83 -23.82
C PHE A 10 -32.88 30.35 -22.42
N ALA A 11 -33.00 29.04 -22.18
CA ALA A 11 -32.32 28.43 -21.06
C ALA A 11 -30.81 28.63 -21.33
N ASP A 12 -30.17 29.47 -20.51
CA ASP A 12 -28.71 29.53 -20.46
C ASP A 12 -28.25 28.17 -19.91
N ASP A 13 -27.89 27.24 -20.79
CA ASP A 13 -27.30 25.97 -20.39
C ASP A 13 -25.87 26.26 -19.88
N ASP A 14 -25.71 26.38 -18.56
CA ASP A 14 -24.39 26.47 -17.92
C ASP A 14 -23.57 25.23 -18.31
N THR A 15 -22.50 25.45 -19.06
CA THR A 15 -21.65 24.36 -19.54
C THR A 15 -20.64 24.00 -18.47
N SER A 16 -20.46 22.69 -18.22
CA SER A 16 -19.56 22.20 -17.18
C SER A 16 -18.43 21.35 -17.75
N VAL A 17 -17.22 21.53 -17.20
CA VAL A 17 -16.04 20.71 -17.51
C VAL A 17 -15.42 20.27 -16.20
N THR A 18 -15.05 19.00 -16.09
CA THR A 18 -14.33 18.47 -14.93
C THR A 18 -12.92 18.09 -15.33
N LEU A 19 -11.95 18.63 -14.62
CA LEU A 19 -10.52 18.41 -14.85
C LEU A 19 -9.94 17.59 -13.70
N GLY A 20 -9.05 16.64 -14.01
CA GLY A 20 -8.18 16.01 -13.02
C GLY A 20 -6.90 16.84 -12.82
N PRO A 21 -6.22 16.69 -11.69
CA PRO A 21 -4.92 17.32 -11.48
C PRO A 21 -3.89 16.75 -12.46
N VAL A 22 -2.93 17.59 -12.86
CA VAL A 22 -1.74 17.22 -13.66
C VAL A 22 -0.53 16.91 -12.79
N ALA A 23 -0.52 17.45 -11.56
CA ALA A 23 0.43 17.12 -10.52
C ALA A 23 -0.23 17.29 -9.15
N ASP A 24 0.22 16.52 -8.17
CA ASP A 24 -0.14 16.73 -6.78
C ASP A 24 0.95 16.21 -5.85
N THR A 25 1.01 16.78 -4.64
CA THR A 25 1.99 16.38 -3.64
C THR A 25 1.53 16.79 -2.25
N THR A 26 2.12 16.19 -1.22
CA THR A 26 1.97 16.66 0.16
C THR A 26 3.23 17.38 0.57
N ALA A 27 3.14 18.70 0.77
CA ALA A 27 4.21 19.46 1.40
C ALA A 27 4.25 19.14 2.90
N THR A 28 5.38 18.65 3.42
CA THR A 28 5.47 18.16 4.80
C THR A 28 6.71 18.65 5.53
N GLN A 29 6.53 19.08 6.77
CA GLN A 29 7.62 19.40 7.71
C GLN A 29 8.30 18.14 8.29
N VAL A 30 7.70 16.96 8.06
CA VAL A 30 8.18 15.68 8.56
C VAL A 30 9.11 15.08 7.51
N VAL A 31 10.41 15.25 7.68
CA VAL A 31 11.46 14.75 6.75
C VAL A 31 11.31 13.26 6.43
N GLN A 32 10.74 12.48 7.35
CA GLN A 32 10.50 11.04 7.21
C GLN A 32 9.38 10.68 6.21
N ASP A 33 8.57 11.63 5.75
CA ASP A 33 7.50 11.36 4.80
C ASP A 33 8.02 11.09 3.37
N GLY A 34 9.27 11.41 3.05
CA GLY A 34 9.89 11.11 1.76
C GLY A 34 9.24 11.84 0.57
N ASP A 35 9.35 11.26 -0.62
CA ASP A 35 8.73 11.79 -1.84
C ASP A 35 7.21 11.58 -1.81
N ASN A 36 6.45 12.68 -1.81
CA ASN A 36 4.99 12.66 -1.79
C ASN A 36 4.32 12.86 -3.15
N SER A 37 5.10 12.99 -4.24
CA SER A 37 4.58 13.24 -5.60
C SER A 37 4.01 12.00 -6.30
N VAL A 38 4.23 10.79 -5.76
CA VAL A 38 3.83 9.50 -6.35
C VAL A 38 2.95 8.64 -5.43
N LYS A 39 2.29 9.28 -4.45
CA LYS A 39 1.48 8.59 -3.44
C LYS A 39 0.02 8.55 -3.85
N SER A 40 -0.67 7.46 -3.52
CA SER A 40 -2.13 7.29 -3.79
C SER A 40 -3.05 8.12 -2.87
N THR A 41 -2.47 8.88 -1.94
CA THR A 41 -3.18 9.78 -1.02
C THR A 41 -2.34 11.01 -0.71
N LEU A 42 -2.99 12.17 -0.62
CA LEU A 42 -2.42 13.40 -0.07
C LEU A 42 -2.79 13.56 1.41
N ALA A 43 -2.16 14.51 2.09
CA ALA A 43 -2.49 14.80 3.47
C ALA A 43 -2.46 16.29 3.82
N SER A 44 -3.40 16.70 4.66
CA SER A 44 -3.34 17.97 5.39
C SER A 44 -3.25 17.69 6.89
N CYS A 45 -2.53 18.53 7.63
CA CYS A 45 -2.49 18.48 9.09
C CYS A 45 -1.87 19.75 9.68
N PRO A 46 -2.34 20.26 10.83
CA PRO A 46 -1.73 21.40 11.49
C PRO A 46 -0.37 21.05 12.10
N ARG A 47 0.34 22.07 12.59
CA ARG A 47 1.71 21.93 13.11
C ARG A 47 1.89 20.83 14.16
N LEU A 48 0.93 20.65 15.07
CA LEU A 48 0.98 19.67 16.16
C LEU A 48 0.39 18.29 15.79
N CYS A 49 0.36 17.97 14.50
CA CYS A 49 -0.18 16.72 13.96
C CYS A 49 0.36 15.49 14.67
N ASP A 50 -0.53 14.60 15.13
CA ASP A 50 -0.19 13.34 15.79
C ASP A 50 0.83 13.52 16.92
N ARG A 51 0.77 14.68 17.61
CA ARG A 51 1.69 15.12 18.68
C ARG A 51 3.12 15.41 18.22
N ASN A 52 3.38 15.47 16.92
CA ASN A 52 4.64 15.92 16.36
C ASN A 52 4.64 17.46 16.22
N PRO A 53 5.58 18.20 16.85
CA PRO A 53 5.66 19.66 16.77
C PRO A 53 6.10 20.21 15.40
N ASN A 54 6.54 19.34 14.49
CA ASN A 54 6.83 19.61 13.09
C ASN A 54 5.94 18.74 12.19
N GLY A 55 4.71 18.43 12.64
CA GLY A 55 3.80 17.52 11.96
C GLY A 55 3.01 18.14 10.81
N ARG A 56 3.26 19.42 10.47
CA ARG A 56 2.46 20.16 9.49
C ARG A 56 2.55 19.52 8.11
N ARG A 57 1.39 19.39 7.47
CA ARG A 57 1.23 18.91 6.10
C ARG A 57 0.21 19.79 5.38
N ASP A 58 0.53 20.19 4.17
CA ASP A 58 -0.37 20.91 3.28
C ASP A 58 -0.49 20.07 1.99
N ALA A 59 -1.71 19.75 1.56
CA ALA A 59 -1.91 19.00 0.31
C ALA A 59 -1.97 19.99 -0.86
N LEU A 60 -1.18 19.76 -1.91
CA LEU A 60 -1.13 20.61 -3.10
C LEU A 60 -1.64 19.86 -4.33
N LEU A 61 -2.42 20.55 -5.15
CA LEU A 61 -3.09 20.03 -6.32
C LEU A 61 -2.95 21.04 -7.46
N GLU A 62 -2.32 20.64 -8.56
CA GLU A 62 -2.13 21.47 -9.76
C GLU A 62 -3.03 20.99 -10.89
N PHE A 63 -3.70 21.94 -11.55
CA PHE A 63 -4.63 21.67 -12.65
C PHE A 63 -4.29 22.54 -13.86
N ASP A 64 -4.28 21.91 -15.05
CA ASP A 64 -4.21 22.62 -16.32
C ASP A 64 -5.62 22.84 -16.88
N VAL A 65 -6.08 24.09 -16.82
CA VAL A 65 -7.30 24.52 -17.47
C VAL A 65 -6.99 24.84 -18.93
N THR A 66 -7.34 23.92 -19.82
CA THR A 66 -7.07 24.05 -21.27
C THR A 66 -8.33 23.99 -22.14
N ALA A 67 -9.46 23.61 -21.52
CA ALA A 67 -10.70 23.28 -22.21
C ALA A 67 -11.73 24.42 -22.22
N LEU A 68 -11.43 25.59 -21.64
CA LEU A 68 -12.36 26.72 -21.72
C LEU A 68 -12.35 27.29 -23.15
N PRO A 69 -13.52 27.41 -23.80
CA PRO A 69 -13.60 27.96 -25.14
C PRO A 69 -13.25 29.44 -25.14
N ALA A 70 -12.72 29.91 -26.28
CA ALA A 70 -12.41 31.32 -26.45
C ALA A 70 -13.68 32.17 -26.29
N GLY A 71 -13.65 33.11 -25.33
CA GLY A 71 -14.78 33.99 -25.02
C GLY A 71 -15.72 33.48 -23.93
N ALA A 72 -15.40 32.35 -23.27
CA ALA A 72 -16.06 31.94 -22.04
C ALA A 72 -16.06 33.07 -20.99
N TRP A 73 -17.18 33.24 -20.30
CA TRP A 73 -17.36 34.25 -19.26
C TRP A 73 -18.23 33.70 -18.12
N ASP A 74 -18.24 34.40 -16.98
CA ASP A 74 -18.83 33.91 -15.71
C ASP A 74 -18.28 32.53 -15.31
N ILE A 75 -16.95 32.39 -15.37
CA ILE A 75 -16.26 31.17 -15.00
C ILE A 75 -16.37 30.99 -13.48
N ARG A 76 -16.92 29.86 -13.05
CA ARG A 76 -16.89 29.39 -11.66
C ARG A 76 -16.03 28.14 -11.59
N ALA A 77 -15.31 28.00 -10.48
CA ALA A 77 -14.44 26.88 -10.25
C ALA A 77 -14.65 26.32 -8.85
N THR A 78 -14.96 25.03 -8.78
CA THR A 78 -15.12 24.29 -7.53
C THR A 78 -14.02 23.24 -7.44
N LEU A 79 -13.15 23.37 -6.45
CA LEU A 79 -12.18 22.34 -6.10
C LEU A 79 -12.87 21.27 -5.29
N ARG A 80 -12.79 20.02 -5.72
CA ARG A 80 -13.46 18.88 -5.11
C ARG A 80 -12.45 17.79 -4.76
N VAL A 81 -12.39 17.38 -3.49
CA VAL A 81 -11.40 16.41 -3.00
C VAL A 81 -12.03 15.42 -2.03
N HIS A 82 -11.73 14.13 -2.21
CA HIS A 82 -12.34 13.05 -1.45
C HIS A 82 -11.60 12.74 -0.14
N ALA A 83 -12.33 12.66 0.97
CA ALA A 83 -11.87 12.11 2.25
C ALA A 83 -12.63 10.81 2.62
N TRP A 84 -11.92 9.82 3.17
CA TRP A 84 -12.53 8.53 3.52
C TRP A 84 -13.22 8.51 4.88
N GLN A 85 -12.90 9.47 5.74
CA GLN A 85 -13.42 9.59 7.10
C GLN A 85 -13.87 11.04 7.34
N PRO A 86 -14.90 11.26 8.17
CA PRO A 86 -15.29 12.59 8.57
C PRO A 86 -14.35 13.12 9.67
N PHE A 87 -14.10 14.43 9.69
CA PHE A 87 -13.29 15.09 10.71
C PHE A 87 -13.92 16.43 11.13
N THR A 88 -13.99 16.67 12.44
CA THR A 88 -14.29 18.01 12.99
C THR A 88 -13.02 18.87 12.90
N ALA A 89 -12.68 19.27 11.69
CA ALA A 89 -11.46 19.99 11.35
C ALA A 89 -11.76 21.09 10.33
N GLN A 90 -11.22 22.28 10.58
CA GLN A 90 -11.31 23.39 9.65
C GLN A 90 -10.23 23.24 8.57
N VAL A 91 -10.65 23.26 7.30
CA VAL A 91 -9.77 23.11 6.14
C VAL A 91 -10.04 24.21 5.12
N PHE A 92 -8.99 24.91 4.74
CA PHE A 92 -9.04 26.05 3.82
C PHE A 92 -8.32 25.74 2.51
N ALA A 93 -8.91 26.18 1.41
CA ALA A 93 -8.27 26.16 0.09
C ALA A 93 -7.57 27.51 -0.15
N HIS A 94 -6.33 27.45 -0.61
CA HIS A 94 -5.51 28.62 -0.94
C HIS A 94 -5.01 28.51 -2.38
N PHE A 95 -4.86 29.64 -3.06
CA PHE A 95 -4.02 29.68 -4.26
C PHE A 95 -2.54 29.52 -3.87
N ALA A 96 -1.80 28.70 -4.61
CA ALA A 96 -0.37 28.48 -4.44
C ALA A 96 0.40 29.04 -5.64
N GLY A 97 1.39 29.90 -5.39
CA GLY A 97 2.13 30.62 -6.43
C GLY A 97 3.20 29.81 -7.17
N GLY A 98 3.07 28.49 -7.27
CA GLY A 98 4.05 27.59 -7.89
C GLY A 98 3.49 26.18 -8.09
N PRO A 99 4.25 25.29 -8.72
CA PRO A 99 3.76 23.98 -9.13
C PRO A 99 3.62 23.00 -7.94
N ALA A 100 2.97 21.87 -8.20
CA ALA A 100 2.85 20.76 -7.25
C ALA A 100 3.73 19.54 -7.63
N ASP A 101 4.59 19.66 -8.64
CA ASP A 101 5.44 18.58 -9.22
C ASP A 101 6.78 18.38 -8.49
N PHE A 102 6.79 18.48 -7.17
CA PHE A 102 7.98 18.31 -6.35
C PHE A 102 7.80 17.23 -5.27
N ALA A 103 8.91 16.77 -4.70
CA ALA A 103 8.94 15.63 -3.78
C ALA A 103 8.22 15.86 -2.44
N GLY A 104 7.58 17.02 -2.21
CA GLY A 104 6.83 17.31 -1.00
C GLY A 104 7.66 17.87 0.16
N GLY A 105 8.92 18.25 -0.05
CA GLY A 105 9.74 18.91 0.97
C GLY A 105 9.14 20.25 1.42
N TRP A 106 9.05 20.51 2.73
CA TRP A 106 8.45 21.75 3.25
C TRP A 106 9.08 23.04 2.72
N THR A 107 10.39 23.00 2.47
CA THR A 107 11.16 24.16 1.99
C THR A 107 10.96 24.45 0.51
N GLU A 108 10.53 23.45 -0.26
CA GLU A 108 10.25 23.56 -1.70
C GLU A 108 8.81 23.99 -1.97
N ARG A 109 7.94 23.94 -0.95
CA ARG A 109 6.52 24.27 -1.13
C ARG A 109 6.33 25.71 -1.63
N PRO A 110 5.37 25.92 -2.55
CA PRO A 110 5.05 27.26 -3.01
C PRO A 110 4.49 28.15 -1.89
N SER A 111 4.63 29.46 -2.06
CA SER A 111 3.98 30.44 -1.19
C SER A 111 2.47 30.39 -1.38
N LEU A 112 1.74 30.37 -0.26
CA LEU A 112 0.28 30.36 -0.27
C LEU A 112 -0.26 31.78 -0.15
N GLY A 113 -1.24 32.12 -0.97
CA GLY A 113 -2.03 33.33 -0.86
C GLY A 113 -3.06 33.29 0.29
N PRO A 114 -3.93 34.30 0.38
CA PRO A 114 -5.07 34.26 1.30
C PRO A 114 -5.96 33.03 1.03
N ALA A 115 -6.74 32.62 2.03
CA ALA A 115 -7.73 31.57 1.82
C ALA A 115 -8.80 32.05 0.84
N LEU A 116 -9.08 31.25 -0.18
CA LEU A 116 -10.15 31.48 -1.15
C LEU A 116 -11.50 31.07 -0.55
N ASP A 117 -11.53 29.91 0.10
CA ASP A 117 -12.70 29.36 0.76
C ASP A 117 -12.29 28.37 1.87
N GLY A 118 -13.21 27.98 2.74
CA GLY A 118 -12.95 27.03 3.81
C GLY A 118 -14.19 26.32 4.33
N VAL A 119 -14.00 25.07 4.76
CA VAL A 119 -15.02 24.26 5.41
C VAL A 119 -14.75 24.18 6.91
N SER A 120 -15.81 24.19 7.72
CA SER A 120 -15.68 24.05 9.18
C SER A 120 -15.53 22.61 9.64
N GLU A 121 -15.98 21.66 8.82
CA GLU A 121 -15.88 20.21 9.03
C GLU A 121 -15.59 19.53 7.69
N VAL A 122 -14.90 18.39 7.75
CA VAL A 122 -14.65 17.53 6.59
C VAL A 122 -15.62 16.36 6.65
N GLY A 123 -16.44 16.21 5.63
CA GLY A 123 -17.33 15.06 5.46
C GLY A 123 -16.61 13.84 4.90
N LYS A 124 -17.17 12.66 5.14
CA LYS A 124 -16.81 11.46 4.37
C LYS A 124 -17.36 11.60 2.96
N GLY A 125 -16.52 11.44 1.95
CA GLY A 125 -16.86 11.66 0.56
C GLY A 125 -16.13 12.86 -0.02
N HIS A 126 -16.67 13.42 -1.10
CA HIS A 126 -16.14 14.64 -1.72
C HIS A 126 -16.47 15.87 -0.88
N ASN A 127 -15.45 16.69 -0.64
CA ASN A 127 -15.54 18.00 0.01
C ASN A 127 -15.19 19.05 -1.04
N GLU A 128 -15.84 20.21 -0.97
CA GLU A 128 -15.83 21.21 -2.04
C GLU A 128 -15.44 22.59 -1.49
N TRP A 129 -14.67 23.34 -2.28
CA TRP A 129 -14.27 24.72 -2.01
C TRP A 129 -14.48 25.56 -3.26
N ASP A 130 -15.05 26.76 -3.11
CA ASP A 130 -15.12 27.75 -4.19
C ASP A 130 -13.74 28.38 -4.40
N VAL A 131 -13.17 28.15 -5.59
CA VAL A 131 -11.86 28.70 -5.99
C VAL A 131 -12.00 29.61 -7.22
N SER A 132 -13.22 30.08 -7.50
CA SER A 132 -13.54 30.91 -8.68
C SER A 132 -12.72 32.20 -8.74
N GLU A 133 -12.34 32.77 -7.59
CA GLU A 133 -11.51 33.98 -7.54
C GLU A 133 -10.12 33.77 -8.19
N ALA A 134 -9.59 32.54 -8.14
CA ALA A 134 -8.30 32.22 -8.74
C ALA A 134 -8.39 31.87 -10.24
N VAL A 135 -9.46 31.19 -10.66
CA VAL A 135 -9.59 30.65 -12.02
C VAL A 135 -10.29 31.63 -12.95
N THR A 136 -9.49 32.38 -13.72
CA THR A 136 -9.99 33.45 -14.61
C THR A 136 -9.98 33.09 -16.09
N GLY A 137 -9.45 31.93 -16.47
CA GLY A 137 -9.35 31.47 -17.85
C GLY A 137 -8.55 30.19 -17.99
N ASN A 138 -8.05 29.91 -19.22
CA ASN A 138 -7.11 28.83 -19.44
C ASN A 138 -5.74 29.15 -18.83
N GLY A 139 -5.11 28.19 -18.16
CA GLY A 139 -3.84 28.34 -17.45
C GLY A 139 -3.58 27.17 -16.49
N SER A 140 -2.38 27.16 -15.87
CA SER A 140 -2.07 26.27 -14.75
C SER A 140 -2.46 26.94 -13.43
N TYR A 141 -3.13 26.19 -12.56
CA TYR A 141 -3.59 26.64 -11.26
C TYR A 141 -3.27 25.61 -10.18
N THR A 142 -2.52 26.03 -9.16
CA THR A 142 -2.20 25.19 -8.00
C THR A 142 -2.99 25.64 -6.78
N PHE A 143 -3.63 24.69 -6.11
CA PHE A 143 -4.36 24.91 -4.88
C PHE A 143 -3.72 24.14 -3.73
N ALA A 144 -3.70 24.74 -2.54
CA ALA A 144 -3.27 24.09 -1.32
C ALA A 144 -4.43 23.94 -0.33
N LEU A 145 -4.64 22.73 0.20
CA LEU A 145 -5.52 22.48 1.32
C LEU A 145 -4.73 22.51 2.62
N THR A 146 -5.05 23.47 3.49
CA THR A 146 -4.42 23.60 4.81
C THR A 146 -5.43 23.33 5.92
N GLN A 147 -5.01 22.53 6.91
CA GLN A 147 -5.83 22.21 8.06
C GLN A 147 -5.43 23.07 9.26
N GLN A 148 -6.39 23.76 9.88
CA GLN A 148 -6.12 24.65 11.01
C GLN A 148 -6.40 24.01 12.37
N THR A 149 -7.42 23.15 12.46
CA THR A 149 -7.84 22.52 13.73
C THR A 149 -7.80 21.00 13.63
N HIS A 150 -7.94 20.32 14.78
CA HIS A 150 -7.79 18.87 14.94
C HIS A 150 -6.36 18.38 14.70
N HIS A 151 -5.71 17.78 15.70
CA HIS A 151 -4.29 17.39 15.60
C HIS A 151 -4.11 15.98 15.02
N THR A 152 -5.00 15.56 14.14
CA THR A 152 -4.93 14.28 13.43
C THR A 152 -4.89 14.56 11.95
N ARG A 153 -4.09 13.77 11.22
CA ARG A 153 -3.98 13.88 9.77
C ARG A 153 -5.29 13.55 9.06
N ILE A 154 -5.67 14.39 8.10
CA ILE A 154 -6.72 14.08 7.12
C ILE A 154 -6.03 13.57 5.86
N TYR A 155 -6.54 12.44 5.35
CA TYR A 155 -6.09 11.89 4.08
C TYR A 155 -7.09 12.21 2.99
N TRP A 156 -6.53 12.70 1.88
CA TRP A 156 -7.24 13.07 0.68
C TRP A 156 -6.87 12.11 -0.45
N ALA A 157 -7.77 11.86 -1.38
CA ALA A 157 -7.41 11.17 -2.61
C ALA A 157 -6.40 11.99 -3.42
N SER A 158 -5.44 11.32 -4.03
CA SER A 158 -4.50 11.92 -4.99
C SER A 158 -4.86 11.57 -6.43
N GLN A 159 -4.14 12.14 -7.39
CA GLN A 159 -4.20 11.83 -8.81
C GLN A 159 -3.87 10.36 -9.09
N ASP A 160 -2.99 9.76 -8.28
CA ASP A 160 -2.54 8.37 -8.39
C ASP A 160 -3.50 7.37 -7.75
N ASN A 161 -4.62 7.84 -7.20
CA ASN A 161 -5.61 6.94 -6.63
C ASN A 161 -6.14 5.97 -7.69
N SER A 162 -6.16 4.67 -7.37
CA SER A 162 -6.59 3.62 -8.31
C SER A 162 -8.07 3.71 -8.68
N ARG A 163 -8.88 4.37 -7.83
CA ARG A 163 -10.28 4.67 -8.08
C ARG A 163 -10.41 6.05 -8.70
N THR A 164 -10.56 6.10 -10.02
CA THR A 164 -10.59 7.35 -10.79
C THR A 164 -11.72 8.29 -10.37
N GLU A 165 -12.85 7.75 -9.87
CA GLU A 165 -13.99 8.52 -9.38
C GLU A 165 -13.75 9.22 -8.03
N LEU A 166 -12.70 8.83 -7.31
CA LEU A 166 -12.29 9.47 -6.06
C LEU A 166 -11.24 10.55 -6.26
N ARG A 167 -10.57 10.58 -7.42
CA ARG A 167 -9.48 11.51 -7.68
C ARG A 167 -9.96 12.96 -7.51
N PRO A 168 -9.06 13.88 -7.13
CA PRO A 168 -9.36 15.30 -7.08
C PRO A 168 -9.92 15.80 -8.41
N GLN A 169 -10.83 16.76 -8.32
CA GLN A 169 -11.50 17.35 -9.46
C GLN A 169 -11.51 18.86 -9.34
N LEU A 170 -11.22 19.56 -10.43
CA LEU A 170 -11.58 20.96 -10.60
C LEU A 170 -12.77 21.02 -11.53
N VAL A 171 -13.93 21.35 -10.97
CA VAL A 171 -15.19 21.46 -11.72
C VAL A 171 -15.35 22.92 -12.13
N LEU A 172 -15.36 23.16 -13.44
CA LEU A 172 -15.58 24.48 -14.01
C LEU A 172 -16.99 24.55 -14.56
N THR A 173 -17.69 25.65 -14.27
CA THR A 173 -18.91 26.03 -15.00
C THR A 173 -18.68 27.38 -15.66
N TYR A 174 -19.18 27.54 -16.87
CA TYR A 174 -19.01 28.77 -17.63
C TYR A 174 -20.14 28.95 -18.64
N ARG A 175 -20.28 30.17 -19.15
CA ARG A 175 -21.22 30.49 -20.22
C ARG A 175 -20.52 30.51 -21.57
N ASP A 176 -21.04 29.70 -22.49
CA ASP A 176 -20.59 29.60 -23.87
C ASP A 176 -21.08 30.80 -24.70
N GLY A 177 -20.24 31.25 -25.63
CA GLY A 177 -20.59 32.35 -26.54
C GLY A 177 -20.06 33.70 -26.04
N GLY A 178 -19.38 34.39 -26.95
CA GLY A 178 -18.59 35.58 -26.65
C GLY A 178 -19.36 36.60 -25.82
N ARG A 179 -18.67 37.17 -24.82
CA ARG A 179 -19.08 38.44 -24.20
C ARG A 179 -19.63 39.33 -25.32
N PRO A 180 -20.89 39.80 -25.25
CA PRO A 180 -21.49 40.53 -26.37
C PRO A 180 -20.56 41.67 -26.78
N ALA A 181 -20.11 41.62 -28.01
CA ALA A 181 -19.35 42.67 -28.67
C ALA A 181 -19.87 42.76 -30.12
N PRO A 182 -19.91 43.97 -30.73
CA PRO A 182 -20.47 44.15 -32.06
C PRO A 182 -19.79 43.27 -33.14
N SER A 183 -20.61 42.89 -34.12
CA SER A 183 -20.47 41.89 -35.22
C SER A 183 -19.23 41.97 -36.17
N PRO A 184 -18.99 40.95 -37.06
CA PRO A 184 -17.72 40.19 -37.17
C PRO A 184 -17.13 40.09 -38.62
N SER A 185 -16.13 39.22 -38.87
CA SER A 185 -15.86 38.45 -40.13
C SER A 185 -14.64 37.50 -39.98
N ARG A 186 -14.39 36.39 -40.71
CA ARG A 186 -15.11 35.24 -41.30
C ARG A 186 -14.04 34.31 -41.97
N THR A 187 -14.10 32.97 -41.77
CA THR A 187 -13.60 31.85 -42.66
C THR A 187 -12.08 31.71 -42.97
N THR A 188 -11.41 30.56 -43.27
CA THR A 188 -11.77 29.21 -43.84
C THR A 188 -10.56 28.23 -43.80
N THR A 189 -10.82 26.95 -43.47
CA THR A 189 -10.40 25.62 -44.03
C THR A 189 -8.96 25.18 -44.44
N ALA A 190 -8.65 23.90 -44.10
CA ALA A 190 -7.46 23.01 -44.37
C ALA A 190 -7.23 22.57 -45.85
N PRO A 191 -6.13 21.85 -46.24
CA PRO A 191 -6.03 20.35 -46.18
C PRO A 191 -4.61 19.65 -46.18
N LYS A 192 -4.59 18.30 -46.02
CA LYS A 192 -3.48 17.28 -46.00
C LYS A 192 -3.16 16.67 -47.40
N PRO A 193 -1.98 16.05 -47.70
CA PRO A 193 -1.79 14.55 -47.82
C PRO A 193 -0.32 14.03 -47.50
N SER A 194 -0.03 12.91 -46.79
CA SER A 194 0.23 11.47 -47.14
C SER A 194 1.17 11.14 -48.34
N PRO A 195 1.76 9.91 -48.53
CA PRO A 195 2.30 8.82 -47.64
C PRO A 195 3.56 8.03 -48.20
N SER A 196 4.06 6.97 -47.52
CA SER A 196 4.63 5.66 -48.04
C SER A 196 5.72 5.04 -47.10
N ARG A 197 6.05 3.74 -47.00
CA ARG A 197 5.44 2.39 -47.25
C ARG A 197 6.51 1.28 -46.88
N THR A 198 6.09 0.13 -46.30
CA THR A 198 6.62 -1.29 -46.46
C THR A 198 8.04 -1.71 -45.92
N THR A 199 8.44 -2.95 -45.51
CA THR A 199 7.90 -4.35 -45.47
C THR A 199 8.71 -5.27 -44.48
N ALA A 200 8.19 -6.48 -44.27
CA ALA A 200 8.44 -7.71 -43.44
C ALA A 200 9.81 -8.48 -43.32
N GLU A 201 9.99 -9.18 -42.16
CA GLU A 201 10.44 -10.60 -41.79
C GLU A 201 11.50 -11.43 -42.59
N PRO A 202 12.03 -12.64 -42.19
CA PRO A 202 11.73 -13.60 -41.07
C PRO A 202 12.93 -14.35 -40.37
N THR A 203 12.61 -15.35 -39.50
CA THR A 203 13.41 -16.27 -38.63
C THR A 203 14.27 -17.35 -39.35
N PRO A 204 15.17 -18.11 -38.67
CA PRO A 204 14.85 -19.49 -38.21
C PRO A 204 15.60 -20.03 -36.93
N ALA A 205 15.18 -21.19 -36.40
CA ALA A 205 15.82 -22.06 -35.38
C ALA A 205 16.25 -23.42 -36.02
N PRO A 206 16.61 -24.56 -35.36
CA PRO A 206 16.90 -24.94 -33.94
C PRO A 206 18.15 -25.89 -33.78
N THR A 207 18.39 -26.57 -32.63
CA THR A 207 18.76 -28.03 -32.45
C THR A 207 19.09 -28.41 -30.96
N THR A 208 18.79 -29.66 -30.58
CA THR A 208 18.83 -30.45 -29.30
C THR A 208 20.24 -31.02 -28.89
N VAL A 209 20.60 -31.56 -27.68
CA VAL A 209 20.30 -32.85 -26.97
C VAL A 209 21.01 -32.96 -25.55
N LYS A 210 20.42 -33.80 -24.64
CA LYS A 210 20.70 -34.39 -23.26
C LYS A 210 22.07 -35.15 -22.99
N PRO A 211 22.37 -35.92 -21.87
CA PRO A 211 22.24 -35.88 -20.35
C PRO A 211 23.53 -36.24 -19.48
N SER A 212 23.49 -36.01 -18.13
CA SER A 212 24.04 -36.72 -16.87
C SER A 212 25.46 -37.38 -16.78
N PRO A 213 26.11 -37.68 -15.60
CA PRO A 213 25.55 -38.17 -14.30
C PRO A 213 26.23 -37.71 -12.96
N SER A 214 25.71 -38.30 -11.86
CA SER A 214 25.87 -38.10 -10.41
C SER A 214 27.14 -38.68 -9.74
N VAL A 215 27.43 -38.22 -8.50
CA VAL A 215 28.22 -38.97 -7.49
C VAL A 215 27.61 -38.81 -6.09
N SER A 216 27.52 -39.93 -5.37
CA SER A 216 26.91 -40.16 -4.06
C SER A 216 28.00 -40.39 -2.99
N VAL A 217 27.80 -39.96 -1.73
CA VAL A 217 28.60 -40.47 -0.59
C VAL A 217 27.71 -40.69 0.65
N SER A 218 28.00 -41.79 1.35
CA SER A 218 27.22 -42.52 2.36
C SER A 218 27.32 -42.00 3.80
N ARG A 219 26.26 -42.27 4.59
CA ARG A 219 26.06 -41.97 6.03
C ARG A 219 26.60 -43.07 6.97
N SER A 220 26.75 -42.71 8.25
CA SER A 220 26.78 -43.60 9.44
C SER A 220 26.04 -42.91 10.62
N PRO A 221 25.63 -43.61 11.70
CA PRO A 221 24.23 -43.97 11.99
C PRO A 221 23.52 -43.07 13.02
N ALA A 222 22.18 -43.06 12.94
CA ALA A 222 21.29 -42.21 13.71
C ALA A 222 20.81 -42.87 15.03
N SER A 223 20.69 -42.02 16.07
CA SER A 223 19.94 -42.22 17.30
C SER A 223 18.42 -42.39 17.02
N PRO A 224 17.60 -42.86 17.98
CA PRO A 224 16.36 -43.58 17.70
C PRO A 224 15.31 -42.72 16.99
N THR A 225 14.69 -43.30 15.98
CA THR A 225 13.77 -42.68 15.04
C THR A 225 12.51 -42.11 15.72
N PRO A 226 12.27 -40.79 15.64
CA PRO A 226 10.97 -40.19 15.91
C PRO A 226 9.96 -40.63 14.84
N ALA A 227 8.66 -40.65 15.17
CA ALA A 227 7.58 -40.91 14.21
C ALA A 227 7.71 -40.00 12.96
N PRO A 228 7.26 -40.44 11.76
CA PRO A 228 7.41 -39.66 10.53
C PRO A 228 6.75 -38.28 10.69
N PRO A 229 7.48 -37.16 10.45
CA PRO A 229 6.87 -35.85 10.50
C PRO A 229 5.84 -35.71 9.38
N GLY A 230 4.62 -35.27 9.71
CA GLY A 230 3.69 -34.70 8.70
C GLY A 230 2.35 -35.40 8.47
N GLN A 231 1.98 -36.45 9.21
CA GLN A 231 0.60 -36.97 9.13
C GLN A 231 -0.33 -36.19 10.06
N VAL A 232 -1.11 -35.28 9.47
CA VAL A 232 -2.22 -34.61 10.15
C VAL A 232 -3.51 -35.33 9.72
N PRO A 233 -4.34 -35.84 10.64
CA PRO A 233 -5.53 -36.61 10.27
C PRO A 233 -6.43 -35.88 9.29
N GLY A 234 -6.76 -36.54 8.18
CA GLY A 234 -7.61 -35.98 7.13
C GLY A 234 -6.93 -34.91 6.26
N TRP A 235 -5.61 -34.74 6.34
CA TRP A 235 -4.83 -33.78 5.56
C TRP A 235 -3.66 -34.48 4.87
N ARG A 236 -3.44 -34.19 3.59
CA ARG A 236 -2.29 -34.68 2.82
C ARG A 236 -1.32 -33.53 2.58
N MET A 237 -0.05 -33.73 2.94
CA MET A 237 1.00 -32.74 2.67
C MET A 237 1.17 -32.62 1.15
N VAL A 238 1.11 -31.38 0.65
CA VAL A 238 1.24 -31.07 -0.80
C VAL A 238 2.47 -30.24 -1.10
N TRP A 239 3.03 -29.57 -0.10
CA TRP A 239 4.25 -28.79 -0.22
C TRP A 239 4.88 -28.58 1.16
N ASN A 240 6.20 -28.49 1.21
CA ASN A 240 6.93 -28.18 2.42
C ASN A 240 8.31 -27.61 2.11
N ASP A 241 8.87 -26.89 3.07
CA ASP A 241 10.28 -26.60 3.15
C ASP A 241 10.76 -26.83 4.59
N GLU A 242 11.65 -27.81 4.75
CA GLU A 242 12.25 -28.21 6.04
C GLU A 242 13.62 -27.58 6.26
N PHE A 243 14.06 -26.72 5.33
CA PHE A 243 15.34 -26.02 5.37
C PHE A 243 16.57 -26.91 5.68
N ASN A 244 16.52 -28.19 5.28
CA ASN A 244 17.60 -29.17 5.49
C ASN A 244 18.79 -29.01 4.54
N GLY A 245 18.70 -28.08 3.57
CA GLY A 245 19.80 -27.75 2.66
C GLY A 245 20.84 -26.85 3.33
N ASP A 246 21.77 -26.36 2.51
CA ASP A 246 22.81 -25.40 2.89
C ASP A 246 22.46 -23.94 2.51
N ALA A 247 21.39 -23.75 1.74
CA ALA A 247 20.92 -22.45 1.29
C ALA A 247 19.39 -22.43 1.09
N VAL A 248 18.83 -21.22 0.97
CA VAL A 248 17.42 -21.06 0.60
C VAL A 248 17.17 -21.63 -0.78
N ASN A 249 16.16 -22.49 -0.90
CA ASN A 249 15.79 -23.08 -2.18
C ASN A 249 15.09 -22.05 -3.09
N ARG A 250 15.86 -21.47 -4.02
CA ARG A 250 15.39 -20.47 -5.00
C ARG A 250 14.39 -21.00 -6.02
N ALA A 251 14.19 -22.32 -6.12
CA ALA A 251 13.09 -22.87 -6.91
C ALA A 251 11.74 -22.71 -6.20
N LYS A 252 11.75 -22.71 -4.86
CA LYS A 252 10.57 -22.55 -4.02
C LYS A 252 10.27 -21.10 -3.68
N TRP A 253 11.31 -20.30 -3.43
CA TRP A 253 11.20 -18.94 -2.90
C TRP A 253 11.78 -17.88 -3.83
N ASN A 254 11.10 -16.75 -3.92
CA ASN A 254 11.68 -15.48 -4.35
C ASN A 254 12.23 -14.76 -3.12
N LEU A 255 13.50 -14.35 -3.15
CA LEU A 255 14.01 -13.37 -2.19
C LEU A 255 13.84 -11.99 -2.80
N ARG A 256 13.18 -11.10 -2.07
CA ARG A 256 12.88 -9.75 -2.55
C ARG A 256 14.00 -8.79 -2.19
N THR A 257 14.26 -7.83 -3.08
CA THR A 257 15.37 -6.88 -2.96
C THR A 257 14.93 -5.48 -3.34
N GLY A 258 15.44 -4.46 -2.64
CA GLY A 258 15.18 -3.06 -3.01
C GLY A 258 13.74 -2.61 -2.79
N GLU A 259 12.92 -3.46 -2.16
CA GLU A 259 11.56 -3.17 -1.73
C GLU A 259 11.56 -2.80 -0.24
N ALA A 260 10.88 -1.71 0.10
CA ALA A 260 10.50 -1.34 1.45
C ALA A 260 9.19 -0.56 1.33
N ARG A 261 8.21 -0.81 2.20
CA ARG A 261 7.04 0.09 2.28
C ARG A 261 7.45 1.40 2.93
N ASP A 262 6.72 2.48 2.69
CA ASP A 262 7.06 3.82 3.21
C ASP A 262 7.27 3.83 4.73
N VAL A 263 6.49 3.03 5.46
CA VAL A 263 6.54 2.90 6.92
C VAL A 263 7.67 2.00 7.44
N ASP A 264 8.32 1.22 6.56
CA ASP A 264 9.36 0.27 6.92
C ASP A 264 10.69 1.03 7.11
N LYS A 265 11.48 0.67 8.12
CA LYS A 265 12.82 1.23 8.34
C LYS A 265 13.93 0.38 7.75
N GLY A 266 13.63 -0.87 7.41
CA GLY A 266 14.55 -1.80 6.76
C GLY A 266 14.41 -1.83 5.24
N CYS A 267 15.50 -2.15 4.55
CA CYS A 267 15.47 -2.55 3.15
C CYS A 267 15.47 -4.07 3.02
N ASN A 268 14.58 -4.63 2.18
CA ASN A 268 14.70 -6.04 1.81
C ASN A 268 15.97 -6.23 0.98
N VAL A 269 16.83 -7.16 1.40
CA VAL A 269 18.08 -7.48 0.71
C VAL A 269 18.23 -8.98 0.50
N ASP A 270 18.83 -9.35 -0.62
CA ASP A 270 19.28 -10.72 -0.89
C ASP A 270 20.75 -10.81 -0.49
N SER A 271 20.97 -10.95 0.81
CA SER A 271 22.31 -11.05 1.41
C SER A 271 22.39 -12.29 2.30
N PRO A 272 23.49 -13.07 2.24
CA PRO A 272 23.71 -14.19 3.15
C PRO A 272 23.87 -13.74 4.62
N GLU A 273 24.08 -12.45 4.89
CA GLU A 273 24.06 -11.90 6.25
C GLU A 273 22.64 -11.70 6.79
N ASN A 274 21.64 -11.62 5.91
CA ASN A 274 20.25 -11.39 6.24
C ASN A 274 19.38 -12.65 6.09
N THR A 275 19.58 -13.44 5.05
CA THR A 275 18.79 -14.67 4.83
C THR A 275 19.70 -15.85 4.56
N PHE A 276 19.73 -16.82 5.48
CA PHE A 276 20.56 -18.01 5.33
C PHE A 276 19.93 -19.23 5.98
N VAL A 277 20.37 -20.40 5.54
CA VAL A 277 19.98 -21.69 6.12
C VAL A 277 21.18 -22.29 6.82
N SER A 278 21.00 -22.74 8.06
CA SER A 278 22.04 -23.44 8.80
C SER A 278 21.42 -24.42 9.79
N GLY A 279 21.93 -25.66 9.80
CA GLY A 279 21.51 -26.67 10.77
C GLY A 279 20.02 -27.03 10.69
N GLY A 280 19.40 -26.98 9.50
CA GLY A 280 17.98 -27.27 9.34
C GLY A 280 17.05 -26.08 9.61
N VAL A 281 17.59 -24.88 9.85
CA VAL A 281 16.81 -23.70 10.20
C VAL A 281 17.07 -22.58 9.19
N LEU A 282 16.00 -22.00 8.66
CA LEU A 282 16.04 -20.72 7.95
C LEU A 282 16.11 -19.58 8.96
N THR A 283 17.08 -18.69 8.81
CA THR A 283 17.19 -17.47 9.61
C THR A 283 16.94 -16.26 8.71
N LEU A 284 15.96 -15.44 9.10
CA LEU A 284 15.81 -14.07 8.63
C LEU A 284 16.40 -13.16 9.72
N ARG A 285 17.51 -12.50 9.40
CA ARG A 285 18.24 -11.60 10.29
C ARG A 285 17.97 -10.15 9.88
N ALA A 286 17.58 -9.35 10.85
CA ALA A 286 17.55 -7.90 10.73
C ALA A 286 18.88 -7.32 11.25
N LEU A 287 19.45 -6.35 10.53
CA LEU A 287 20.71 -5.70 10.89
C LEU A 287 20.52 -4.19 10.96
N ARG A 288 21.20 -3.54 11.92
CA ARG A 288 21.39 -2.08 11.92
C ARG A 288 22.50 -1.73 10.94
N GLN A 289 22.16 -1.75 9.67
CA GLN A 289 23.06 -1.49 8.56
C GLN A 289 22.38 -0.59 7.54
N THR A 290 23.04 0.53 7.22
CA THR A 290 22.55 1.45 6.20
C THR A 290 22.60 0.79 4.82
N ALA A 291 21.50 0.81 4.09
CA ALA A 291 21.39 0.28 2.74
C ALA A 291 20.63 1.25 1.83
N GLN A 292 21.03 1.30 0.56
CA GLN A 292 20.23 1.94 -0.49
C GLN A 292 19.10 0.99 -0.89
N CYS A 293 17.87 1.47 -0.81
CA CYS A 293 16.65 0.74 -1.08
C CYS A 293 15.85 1.47 -2.15
N SER A 294 16.05 1.09 -3.42
CA SER A 294 15.57 1.86 -4.56
C SER A 294 16.06 3.32 -4.43
N SER A 295 15.15 4.30 -4.42
CA SER A 295 15.46 5.73 -4.27
C SER A 295 15.69 6.19 -2.83
N GLN A 296 15.54 5.32 -1.82
CA GLN A 296 15.57 5.69 -0.40
C GLN A 296 16.74 5.06 0.34
N THR A 297 17.36 5.81 1.26
CA THR A 297 18.32 5.23 2.20
C THR A 297 17.60 4.71 3.45
N ARG A 298 17.78 3.43 3.77
CA ARG A 298 17.20 2.78 4.95
C ARG A 298 18.31 2.51 5.98
N GLN A 299 17.98 2.58 7.26
CA GLN A 299 18.95 2.44 8.37
C GLN A 299 19.16 0.97 8.80
N TYR A 300 18.34 0.07 8.27
CA TYR A 300 18.37 -1.35 8.57
C TYR A 300 18.31 -2.15 7.29
N THR A 301 18.82 -3.39 7.33
CA THR A 301 18.55 -4.41 6.32
C THR A 301 17.66 -5.49 6.91
N GLN A 302 16.82 -6.07 6.07
CA GLN A 302 15.79 -7.02 6.48
C GLN A 302 15.52 -8.04 5.36
N SER A 303 14.67 -9.03 5.62
CA SER A 303 14.42 -10.14 4.70
C SER A 303 12.94 -10.28 4.35
N TYR A 304 12.65 -10.59 3.09
CA TYR A 304 11.30 -10.89 2.60
C TYR A 304 11.38 -11.99 1.55
N LEU A 305 10.58 -13.04 1.74
CA LEU A 305 10.45 -14.18 0.85
C LEU A 305 8.98 -14.36 0.45
N ASP A 306 8.75 -14.76 -0.81
CA ASP A 306 7.43 -15.15 -1.29
C ASP A 306 7.46 -16.32 -2.27
N THR A 307 6.28 -16.87 -2.57
CA THR A 307 6.08 -17.92 -3.58
C THR A 307 5.34 -17.41 -4.84
N ILE A 308 5.29 -16.10 -5.07
CA ILE A 308 4.59 -15.50 -6.23
C ILE A 308 5.16 -16.07 -7.53
N GLY A 309 4.29 -16.53 -8.42
CA GLY A 309 4.65 -17.16 -9.69
C GLY A 309 5.27 -18.56 -9.54
N ARG A 310 5.33 -19.12 -8.33
CA ARG A 310 5.91 -20.45 -8.05
C ARG A 310 4.87 -21.41 -7.50
N HIS A 311 4.24 -21.02 -6.40
CA HIS A 311 3.25 -21.83 -5.70
C HIS A 311 2.15 -20.97 -5.10
N SER A 312 0.92 -21.40 -5.31
CA SER A 312 -0.27 -20.86 -4.66
C SER A 312 -1.29 -21.96 -4.41
N TRP A 313 -2.16 -21.76 -3.43
CA TRP A 313 -3.17 -22.73 -3.02
C TRP A 313 -4.50 -22.03 -2.78
N THR A 314 -5.58 -22.69 -3.15
CA THR A 314 -6.91 -22.37 -2.64
C THR A 314 -7.24 -23.40 -1.57
N TYR A 315 -7.50 -22.94 -0.36
CA TYR A 315 -7.70 -23.78 0.82
C TYR A 315 -6.46 -24.60 1.21
N GLY A 316 -6.38 -24.96 2.47
CA GLY A 316 -5.27 -25.75 2.99
C GLY A 316 -5.08 -25.58 4.49
N ARG A 317 -4.19 -26.39 5.02
CA ARG A 317 -3.54 -26.16 6.30
C ARG A 317 -2.16 -25.58 6.02
N PHE A 318 -1.84 -24.44 6.60
CA PHE A 318 -0.57 -23.74 6.44
C PHE A 318 0.06 -23.62 7.82
N GLU A 319 1.25 -24.21 8.00
CA GLU A 319 1.92 -24.24 9.29
C GLU A 319 3.36 -23.79 9.17
N MET A 320 3.77 -22.94 10.09
CA MET A 320 5.15 -22.55 10.28
C MET A 320 5.55 -22.89 11.72
N ARG A 321 6.72 -23.53 11.89
CA ARG A 321 7.37 -23.63 13.19
C ARG A 321 8.50 -22.63 13.28
N ALA A 322 8.40 -21.65 14.16
CA ALA A 322 9.35 -20.56 14.24
C ALA A 322 9.57 -20.05 15.67
N GLU A 323 10.71 -19.40 15.89
CA GLU A 323 11.10 -18.68 17.11
C GLU A 323 11.27 -17.20 16.75
N SER A 324 10.54 -16.34 17.44
CA SER A 324 10.60 -14.89 17.28
C SER A 324 11.81 -14.30 18.01
N PRO A 325 12.44 -13.21 17.51
CA PRO A 325 13.47 -12.51 18.25
C PRO A 325 12.91 -11.62 19.38
N ASN A 326 11.58 -11.60 19.58
CA ASN A 326 10.96 -10.56 20.37
C ASN A 326 10.97 -10.82 21.88
N GLY A 327 11.61 -9.94 22.65
CA GLY A 327 11.52 -9.84 24.11
C GLY A 327 10.88 -8.54 24.61
N PRO A 328 10.65 -8.40 25.93
CA PRO A 328 9.95 -7.25 26.53
C PRO A 328 10.58 -5.88 26.26
N TYR A 329 11.91 -5.80 26.25
CA TYR A 329 12.64 -4.53 26.32
C TYR A 329 13.54 -4.26 25.12
N ASP A 330 13.83 -5.29 24.33
CA ASP A 330 14.88 -5.32 23.32
C ASP A 330 14.37 -5.50 21.88
N SER A 331 13.05 -5.55 21.69
CA SER A 331 12.43 -5.89 20.40
C SER A 331 11.47 -4.85 19.83
N ARG A 332 11.50 -3.62 20.35
CA ARG A 332 10.61 -2.58 19.83
C ARG A 332 10.84 -2.37 18.33
N GLY A 333 9.75 -2.31 17.56
CA GLY A 333 9.82 -2.11 16.11
C GLY A 333 10.29 -3.33 15.32
N LEU A 334 10.51 -4.49 15.97
CA LEU A 334 10.71 -5.76 15.27
C LEU A 334 9.34 -6.39 14.95
N TRP A 335 9.15 -6.83 13.71
CA TRP A 335 7.87 -7.36 13.24
C TRP A 335 8.03 -8.50 12.22
N PRO A 336 8.34 -9.72 12.69
CA PRO A 336 8.20 -10.92 11.88
C PRO A 336 6.74 -11.24 11.54
N ALA A 337 6.52 -11.77 10.34
CA ALA A 337 5.20 -12.22 9.89
C ALA A 337 5.28 -13.40 8.91
N PHE A 338 4.27 -14.27 8.98
CA PHE A 338 3.99 -15.32 8.01
C PHE A 338 2.52 -15.25 7.60
N TRP A 339 2.28 -15.11 6.29
CA TRP A 339 0.99 -14.70 5.77
C TRP A 339 0.77 -15.15 4.34
N LEU A 340 -0.46 -14.99 3.87
CA LEU A 340 -0.90 -15.37 2.54
C LEU A 340 -1.57 -14.20 1.82
N ARG A 341 -1.37 -14.13 0.51
CA ARG A 341 -1.99 -13.10 -0.35
C ARG A 341 -2.44 -13.68 -1.68
N PRO A 342 -3.52 -13.18 -2.29
CA PRO A 342 -3.97 -13.63 -3.60
C PRO A 342 -2.88 -13.61 -4.66
N GLU A 343 -2.82 -14.66 -5.46
CA GLU A 343 -1.87 -14.79 -6.57
C GLU A 343 -2.11 -13.77 -7.68
N ASP A 344 -3.38 -13.41 -7.89
CA ASP A 344 -3.79 -12.36 -8.83
C ASP A 344 -3.43 -10.93 -8.35
N GLY A 345 -2.90 -10.81 -7.14
CA GLY A 345 -2.59 -9.54 -6.50
C GLY A 345 -3.80 -8.69 -6.11
N GLY A 346 -5.01 -9.24 -6.23
CA GLY A 346 -6.26 -8.58 -5.88
C GLY A 346 -6.52 -8.56 -4.37
N ARG A 347 -7.79 -8.32 -4.03
CA ARG A 347 -8.29 -8.23 -2.64
C ARG A 347 -8.13 -9.52 -1.85
N GLY A 348 -7.80 -9.38 -0.57
CA GLY A 348 -7.67 -10.47 0.38
C GLY A 348 -6.29 -10.55 1.02
N GLU A 349 -6.25 -10.91 2.29
CA GLU A 349 -5.04 -11.27 3.03
C GLU A 349 -5.43 -12.22 4.17
N ILE A 350 -4.58 -13.21 4.44
CA ILE A 350 -4.70 -14.09 5.61
C ILE A 350 -3.36 -14.05 6.32
N ASP A 351 -3.30 -13.43 7.50
CA ASP A 351 -2.10 -13.51 8.33
C ASP A 351 -2.17 -14.77 9.17
N VAL A 352 -1.29 -15.73 8.89
CA VAL A 352 -1.13 -16.91 9.75
C VAL A 352 -0.65 -16.45 11.11
N VAL A 353 0.35 -15.58 11.11
CA VAL A 353 0.78 -14.89 12.31
C VAL A 353 1.55 -13.60 11.99
N GLU A 354 1.29 -12.58 12.78
CA GLU A 354 2.13 -11.41 12.95
C GLU A 354 2.69 -11.38 14.38
N LEU A 355 3.98 -11.14 14.53
CA LEU A 355 4.70 -11.17 15.81
C LEU A 355 5.29 -9.78 16.12
N PRO A 356 4.48 -8.81 16.56
CA PRO A 356 4.96 -7.48 16.93
C PRO A 356 5.80 -7.50 18.23
N GLY A 357 6.96 -6.84 18.21
CA GLY A 357 7.86 -6.71 19.36
C GLY A 357 7.60 -5.49 20.25
N GLY A 358 8.36 -5.39 21.34
CA GLY A 358 8.29 -4.32 22.35
C GLY A 358 7.30 -4.62 23.49
N ASN A 359 7.45 -3.90 24.60
CA ASN A 359 6.77 -4.18 25.89
C ASN A 359 5.25 -4.33 25.80
N GLN A 360 4.59 -3.62 24.87
CA GLN A 360 3.14 -3.69 24.69
C GLN A 360 2.69 -4.97 23.95
N TYR A 361 3.55 -5.56 23.13
CA TYR A 361 3.15 -6.53 22.12
C TYR A 361 3.86 -7.88 22.23
N TYR A 362 5.06 -7.91 22.80
CA TYR A 362 5.95 -9.08 22.77
C TYR A 362 5.31 -10.36 23.32
N ARG A 363 4.29 -10.31 24.18
CA ARG A 363 3.62 -11.49 24.74
C ARG A 363 2.57 -12.12 23.85
N ALA A 364 2.32 -11.57 22.67
CA ALA A 364 1.17 -11.97 21.88
C ALA A 364 1.52 -12.19 20.40
N ALA A 365 0.73 -13.05 19.80
CA ALA A 365 0.70 -13.27 18.36
C ALA A 365 -0.60 -12.70 17.81
N THR A 366 -0.54 -12.00 16.68
CA THR A 366 -1.73 -11.46 16.01
C THR A 366 -2.09 -12.33 14.80
N GLN A 367 -3.36 -12.66 14.67
CA GLN A 367 -3.95 -13.37 13.53
C GLN A 367 -4.97 -12.44 12.90
N ALA A 368 -4.98 -12.34 11.58
CA ALA A 368 -5.84 -11.38 10.91
C ALA A 368 -6.30 -11.86 9.54
N ILE A 369 -7.41 -11.26 9.12
CA ILE A 369 -7.87 -11.28 7.74
C ILE A 369 -8.15 -9.86 7.27
N PHE A 370 -7.83 -9.60 6.01
CA PHE A 370 -8.11 -8.33 5.36
C PHE A 370 -8.92 -8.56 4.10
N TYR A 371 -9.86 -7.66 3.87
CA TYR A 371 -10.51 -7.53 2.56
C TYR A 371 -9.57 -6.89 1.55
N ASP A 372 -8.84 -5.86 1.98
CA ASP A 372 -7.80 -5.13 1.23
C ASP A 372 -6.92 -4.36 2.24
N TYR A 373 -5.83 -3.73 1.80
CA TYR A 373 -4.93 -2.90 2.61
C TYR A 373 -5.62 -1.61 3.12
N THR A 374 -6.59 -1.77 4.04
CA THR A 374 -7.43 -0.75 4.72
C THR A 374 -8.71 -0.39 3.93
N PRO A 375 -9.90 -0.24 4.56
CA PRO A 375 -10.19 -0.18 6.01
C PRO A 375 -10.86 -1.44 6.59
N VAL A 376 -11.09 -2.48 5.80
CA VAL A 376 -11.87 -3.64 6.27
C VAL A 376 -10.93 -4.77 6.67
N LYS A 377 -10.62 -4.85 7.98
CA LYS A 377 -9.84 -5.93 8.59
C LYS A 377 -10.57 -6.53 9.79
N GLN A 378 -10.24 -7.78 10.12
CA GLN A 378 -10.64 -8.42 11.36
C GLN A 378 -9.47 -9.19 11.94
N ASP A 379 -8.95 -8.73 13.08
CA ASP A 379 -7.82 -9.31 13.77
C ASP A 379 -8.16 -9.78 15.20
N GLN A 380 -7.34 -10.69 15.70
CA GLN A 380 -7.33 -11.14 17.09
C GLN A 380 -5.88 -11.19 17.55
N ARG A 381 -5.62 -10.60 18.72
CA ARG A 381 -4.33 -10.72 19.39
C ARG A 381 -4.46 -11.74 20.51
N TRP A 382 -3.68 -12.82 20.41
CA TRP A 382 -3.67 -13.89 21.38
C TRP A 382 -2.42 -13.81 22.25
N THR A 383 -2.63 -13.60 23.56
CA THR A 383 -1.55 -13.56 24.56
C THR A 383 -1.18 -14.98 24.99
N PHE A 384 0.12 -15.27 25.04
CA PHE A 384 0.64 -16.53 25.50
C PHE A 384 0.35 -16.73 27.01
N PRO A 385 -0.09 -17.93 27.43
CA PRO A 385 -0.40 -18.21 28.83
C PRO A 385 0.86 -18.26 29.70
N ASP A 386 0.67 -18.22 31.02
CA ASP A 386 1.72 -18.48 32.03
C ASP A 386 2.99 -17.63 31.91
N GLY A 387 2.86 -16.46 31.28
CA GLY A 387 3.98 -15.55 31.06
C GLY A 387 4.88 -15.89 29.88
N GLY A 388 4.52 -16.88 29.08
CA GLY A 388 5.19 -17.20 27.82
C GLY A 388 5.07 -16.08 26.78
N TYR A 389 5.82 -16.20 25.69
CA TYR A 389 5.85 -15.26 24.59
C TYR A 389 6.50 -15.89 23.34
N PRO A 390 6.24 -15.38 22.12
CA PRO A 390 6.74 -15.93 20.86
C PRO A 390 8.26 -16.13 20.72
N GLY A 391 9.05 -15.51 21.60
CA GLY A 391 10.51 -15.59 21.61
C GLY A 391 11.08 -16.44 22.75
N ASP A 392 10.25 -17.15 23.52
CA ASP A 392 10.72 -18.09 24.56
C ASP A 392 11.11 -19.47 24.00
N GLY A 393 10.98 -19.66 22.69
CA GLY A 393 11.40 -20.84 21.96
C GLY A 393 10.66 -20.96 20.63
N PHE A 394 10.73 -22.15 20.03
CA PHE A 394 9.99 -22.46 18.81
C PHE A 394 8.53 -22.81 19.10
N HIS A 395 7.62 -22.11 18.45
CA HIS A 395 6.18 -22.37 18.46
C HIS A 395 5.69 -22.78 17.08
N THR A 396 4.53 -23.43 17.04
CA THR A 396 3.81 -23.71 15.80
C THR A 396 2.67 -22.73 15.61
N TYR A 397 2.63 -22.10 14.44
CA TYR A 397 1.58 -21.19 14.01
C TYR A 397 0.89 -21.81 12.81
N THR A 398 -0.39 -22.12 12.95
CA THR A 398 -1.16 -22.83 11.92
C THR A 398 -2.42 -22.07 11.54
N THR A 399 -2.70 -21.99 10.25
CA THR A 399 -4.04 -21.64 9.74
C THR A 399 -4.61 -22.80 8.94
N GLU A 400 -5.82 -23.22 9.29
CA GLU A 400 -6.66 -24.08 8.45
C GLU A 400 -7.67 -23.20 7.74
N TRP A 401 -7.55 -23.10 6.42
CA TRP A 401 -8.47 -22.38 5.56
C TRP A 401 -9.25 -23.39 4.73
N GLU A 402 -10.53 -23.49 5.01
CA GLU A 402 -11.51 -24.35 4.33
C GLU A 402 -12.56 -23.48 3.62
N PRO A 403 -13.40 -24.04 2.74
CA PRO A 403 -14.40 -23.26 2.00
C PRO A 403 -15.41 -22.50 2.87
N ASP A 404 -15.64 -22.93 4.11
CA ASP A 404 -16.64 -22.34 5.00
C ASP A 404 -16.05 -21.53 6.16
N ALA A 405 -14.77 -21.74 6.49
CA ALA A 405 -14.12 -21.10 7.63
C ALA A 405 -12.60 -21.02 7.50
N ILE A 406 -12.02 -20.07 8.22
CA ILE A 406 -10.59 -19.97 8.49
C ILE A 406 -10.40 -20.06 10.00
N ARG A 407 -9.52 -20.97 10.45
CA ARG A 407 -9.24 -21.25 11.87
C ARG A 407 -7.74 -21.14 12.12
N TRP A 408 -7.36 -20.47 13.19
CA TRP A 408 -5.97 -20.32 13.58
C TRP A 408 -5.66 -21.08 14.85
N TYR A 409 -4.46 -21.65 14.90
CA TYR A 409 -3.95 -22.41 16.01
C TYR A 409 -2.55 -21.94 16.36
N ILE A 410 -2.26 -21.90 17.65
CA ILE A 410 -0.90 -21.72 18.18
C ILE A 410 -0.64 -22.91 19.09
N ASP A 411 0.43 -23.65 18.82
CA ASP A 411 0.78 -24.88 19.56
C ASP A 411 -0.38 -25.87 19.64
N GLY A 412 -1.08 -26.02 18.50
CA GLY A 412 -2.25 -26.90 18.35
C GLY A 412 -3.53 -26.41 19.01
N ARG A 413 -3.51 -25.32 19.79
CA ARG A 413 -4.69 -24.73 20.43
C ARG A 413 -5.35 -23.73 19.51
N LYS A 414 -6.65 -23.87 19.26
CA LYS A 414 -7.42 -22.90 18.46
C LYS A 414 -7.49 -21.55 19.19
N VAL A 415 -7.10 -20.47 18.50
CA VAL A 415 -7.03 -19.11 19.07
C VAL A 415 -7.99 -18.13 18.39
N TYR A 416 -8.38 -18.40 17.15
CA TYR A 416 -9.22 -17.51 16.36
C TYR A 416 -9.99 -18.29 15.28
N GLU A 417 -11.14 -17.76 14.87
CA GLU A 417 -11.98 -18.32 13.81
C GLU A 417 -12.78 -17.22 13.11
N ARG A 418 -12.90 -17.35 11.79
CA ARG A 418 -13.72 -16.50 10.91
C ARG A 418 -14.44 -17.35 9.87
N ASN A 419 -15.67 -16.97 9.56
CA ASN A 419 -16.54 -17.63 8.58
C ASN A 419 -17.54 -16.61 8.01
N ARG A 420 -18.43 -17.06 7.11
CA ARG A 420 -19.48 -16.22 6.50
C ARG A 420 -20.37 -15.48 7.49
N ALA A 421 -20.63 -16.07 8.67
CA ALA A 421 -21.48 -15.44 9.69
C ALA A 421 -20.76 -14.30 10.42
N THR A 422 -19.43 -14.38 10.56
CA THR A 422 -18.62 -13.35 11.22
C THR A 422 -17.97 -12.36 10.25
N THR A 423 -17.94 -12.69 8.96
CA THR A 423 -17.18 -11.99 7.93
C THR A 423 -18.06 -11.85 6.68
N PRO A 424 -18.81 -10.74 6.54
CA PRO A 424 -19.77 -10.56 5.44
C PRO A 424 -19.17 -10.63 4.03
N TRP A 425 -17.87 -10.37 3.91
CA TRP A 425 -17.10 -10.34 2.67
C TRP A 425 -16.26 -11.61 2.44
N PHE A 426 -16.49 -12.67 3.23
CA PHE A 426 -15.68 -13.89 3.20
C PHE A 426 -15.62 -14.50 1.79
N ASP A 427 -16.79 -14.66 1.15
CA ASP A 427 -16.91 -15.32 -0.14
C ASP A 427 -16.33 -14.49 -1.30
N GLU A 428 -16.17 -13.17 -1.12
CA GLU A 428 -15.61 -12.30 -2.16
C GLU A 428 -14.10 -12.51 -2.31
N VAL A 429 -13.38 -12.79 -1.21
CA VAL A 429 -11.91 -12.75 -1.21
C VAL A 429 -11.26 -14.10 -0.94
N PHE A 430 -11.89 -15.01 -0.19
CA PHE A 430 -11.27 -16.26 0.27
C PHE A 430 -11.62 -17.50 -0.58
N HIS A 431 -11.91 -17.31 -1.86
CA HIS A 431 -12.26 -18.38 -2.81
C HIS A 431 -11.39 -18.37 -4.08
N LYS A 432 -10.10 -18.03 -3.93
CA LYS A 432 -9.12 -17.97 -5.02
C LYS A 432 -7.72 -18.36 -4.54
N PRO A 433 -6.73 -18.62 -5.42
CA PRO A 433 -5.40 -19.06 -4.99
C PRO A 433 -4.60 -17.97 -4.27
N TYR A 434 -3.90 -18.33 -3.20
CA TYR A 434 -3.00 -17.45 -2.43
C TYR A 434 -1.57 -18.00 -2.41
N ASN A 435 -0.57 -17.12 -2.57
CA ASN A 435 0.86 -17.40 -2.32
C ASN A 435 1.21 -17.22 -0.84
N LEU A 436 2.33 -17.81 -0.44
CA LEU A 436 2.96 -17.60 0.87
C LEU A 436 3.87 -16.39 0.85
N ARG A 437 3.94 -15.73 2.00
CA ARG A 437 4.82 -14.60 2.29
C ARG A 437 5.42 -14.76 3.68
N LEU A 438 6.73 -14.57 3.77
CA LEU A 438 7.50 -14.67 5.01
C LEU A 438 8.44 -13.47 5.06
N ASN A 439 8.31 -12.64 6.08
CA ASN A 439 9.20 -11.49 6.22
C ASN A 439 9.56 -11.22 7.67
N PHE A 440 10.65 -10.48 7.82
CA PHE A 440 11.01 -9.86 9.07
C PHE A 440 11.12 -8.36 8.83
N GLN A 441 10.05 -7.63 9.16
CA GLN A 441 10.01 -6.19 9.00
C GLN A 441 10.63 -5.48 10.22
N VAL A 442 11.36 -4.39 9.95
CA VAL A 442 11.84 -3.44 10.96
C VAL A 442 11.09 -2.12 10.80
N GLY A 443 10.48 -1.62 11.87
CA GLY A 443 9.58 -0.46 11.85
C GLY A 443 8.17 -0.80 11.33
N GLY A 444 7.37 0.22 11.07
CA GLY A 444 5.99 0.08 10.60
C GLY A 444 4.99 0.76 11.53
N TRP A 445 3.73 0.32 11.49
CA TRP A 445 2.66 0.89 12.33
C TRP A 445 2.88 0.70 13.84
N LEU A 446 3.74 -0.26 14.21
CA LEU A 446 4.16 -0.55 15.59
C LEU A 446 5.11 0.53 16.16
N GLY A 447 5.60 1.42 15.31
CA GLY A 447 6.63 2.40 15.62
C GLY A 447 8.04 1.88 15.30
N ASP A 448 9.00 2.78 15.49
CA ASP A 448 10.39 2.54 15.11
C ASP A 448 11.18 1.83 16.22
N PRO A 449 12.25 1.10 15.88
CA PRO A 449 13.26 0.69 16.85
C PRO A 449 13.79 1.89 17.64
N ASP A 450 14.00 1.72 18.93
CA ASP A 450 14.64 2.71 19.80
C ASP A 450 16.05 2.24 20.24
N GLY A 451 16.69 3.02 21.12
CA GLY A 451 18.03 2.70 21.64
C GLY A 451 18.11 1.41 22.45
N GLY A 452 16.97 0.87 22.91
CA GLY A 452 16.90 -0.42 23.59
C GLY A 452 16.80 -1.61 22.63
N THR A 453 16.45 -1.38 21.36
CA THR A 453 16.27 -2.47 20.39
C THR A 453 17.60 -3.09 19.98
N VAL A 454 17.74 -4.40 20.18
CA VAL A 454 18.98 -5.14 19.95
C VAL A 454 19.04 -5.64 18.52
N PHE A 455 20.21 -5.46 17.89
CA PHE A 455 20.56 -6.00 16.58
C PHE A 455 21.96 -6.65 16.66
N PRO A 456 22.27 -7.71 15.90
CA PRO A 456 21.37 -8.43 15.00
C PRO A 456 20.20 -9.08 15.73
N ALA A 457 19.04 -9.14 15.08
CA ALA A 457 17.87 -9.85 15.57
C ALA A 457 17.53 -10.96 14.57
N ASP A 458 17.23 -12.17 15.08
CA ASP A 458 17.03 -13.36 14.26
C ASP A 458 15.61 -13.91 14.40
N PHE A 459 14.85 -13.90 13.31
CA PHE A 459 13.64 -14.68 13.18
C PHE A 459 13.97 -16.04 12.57
N ARG A 460 13.77 -17.11 13.35
CA ARG A 460 14.24 -18.46 13.03
C ARG A 460 13.07 -19.36 12.68
N VAL A 461 13.15 -20.06 11.55
CA VAL A 461 12.08 -20.91 11.03
C VAL A 461 12.62 -22.33 10.81
N ASP A 462 12.05 -23.29 11.53
CA ASP A 462 12.40 -24.72 11.46
C ASP A 462 11.78 -25.38 10.22
N TYR A 463 10.49 -25.11 9.95
CA TYR A 463 9.84 -25.55 8.72
C TYR A 463 8.64 -24.70 8.37
N ILE A 464 8.26 -24.76 7.09
CA ILE A 464 6.95 -24.36 6.59
C ILE A 464 6.33 -25.54 5.84
N ARG A 465 5.09 -25.89 6.16
CA ARG A 465 4.38 -27.03 5.57
C ARG A 465 2.97 -26.63 5.15
N VAL A 466 2.53 -27.20 4.04
CA VAL A 466 1.20 -27.01 3.47
C VAL A 466 0.54 -28.35 3.20
N TRP A 467 -0.71 -28.49 3.66
CA TRP A 467 -1.54 -29.66 3.41
C TRP A 467 -2.86 -29.27 2.76
N GLN A 468 -3.47 -30.20 2.03
CA GLN A 468 -4.82 -30.09 1.50
C GLN A 468 -5.63 -31.36 1.81
N ARG A 469 -6.95 -31.24 1.83
CA ARG A 469 -7.89 -32.35 2.00
C ARG A 469 -8.30 -32.94 0.65
#